data_AF-A0AAD7GFI3-F1
#
_entry.id   AF-A0AAD7GFI3-F1
#
_cell.length_a   1.000
_cell.length_b   1.000
_cell.length_c   1.000
_cell.angle_alpha   90.00
_cell.angle_beta   90.00
_cell.angle_gamma   90.00
#
_symmetry.space_group_name_H-M   'P 1'
#
loop_
_entity.id
_entity.type
_entity.pdbx_description
1 polymer ?
#
loop_
_entity_poly.entity_id
_entity_poly.type
_entity_poly.pdbx_seq_one_letter_code
_entity_poly.pdbx_strand_id
1 'polypeptide(L)'
;RRHNSKKNPDVAKQRDKGQMDMFECGGWVDIWASPEDSDCFVRIRHLDCHQKYVCISVPDDVKKFIADNLKLRAPQLWKEILKTHPCPNFMPKAVYNYWLKRNQESYKHCDNEFESAKALLQE
;
A
#
# COMPACT_ATOMS: atom_id res chain seq x y z
N ARG A 1 -5.08 18.21 -20.88
CA ARG A 1 -5.52 17.34 -22.00
C ARG A 1 -4.37 16.37 -22.31
N ARG A 2 -4.52 15.07 -22.00
CA ARG A 2 -3.44 14.08 -22.14
C ARG A 2 -3.17 13.84 -23.63
N HIS A 3 -1.98 14.21 -24.11
CA HIS A 3 -1.57 13.98 -25.50
C HIS A 3 -0.97 12.58 -25.62
N ASN A 4 -1.73 11.64 -26.16
CA ASN A 4 -1.19 10.32 -26.53
C ASN A 4 -0.36 10.49 -27.81
N SER A 5 0.96 10.57 -27.67
CA SER A 5 1.87 10.49 -28.81
C SER A 5 1.68 9.15 -29.53
N LYS A 6 1.61 9.16 -30.86
CA LYS A 6 1.58 7.94 -31.67
C LYS A 6 2.83 7.09 -31.38
N LYS A 7 2.66 5.77 -31.32
CA LYS A 7 3.78 4.83 -31.21
C LYS A 7 4.70 4.97 -32.43
N ASN A 8 5.99 4.74 -32.22
CA ASN A 8 6.95 4.67 -33.32
C ASN A 8 6.63 3.45 -34.22
N PRO A 9 6.52 3.61 -35.54
CA PRO A 9 6.30 2.47 -36.45
C PRO A 9 7.44 1.44 -36.42
N ASP A 10 8.66 1.86 -36.09
CA ASP A 10 9.79 0.96 -35.90
C ASP A 10 9.71 0.27 -34.54
N VAL A 11 9.49 -1.05 -34.54
CA VAL A 11 9.31 -1.89 -33.34
C VAL A 11 10.53 -1.83 -32.43
N ALA A 12 11.74 -1.78 -32.98
CA ALA A 12 12.98 -1.71 -32.20
C ALA A 12 13.15 -0.37 -31.45
N LYS A 13 12.36 0.65 -31.83
CA LYS A 13 12.35 1.98 -31.22
C LYS A 13 11.10 2.24 -30.39
N GLN A 14 10.25 1.23 -30.19
CA GLN A 14 9.11 1.35 -29.30
C GLN A 14 9.59 1.28 -27.84
N ARG A 15 9.03 2.14 -27.00
CA ARG A 15 9.27 2.14 -25.56
C ARG A 15 8.08 1.51 -24.86
N ASP A 16 8.34 0.62 -23.91
CA ASP A 16 7.31 0.16 -22.99
C ASP A 16 6.82 1.33 -22.13
N LYS A 17 5.50 1.41 -21.96
CA LYS A 17 4.87 2.51 -21.23
C LYS A 17 3.86 1.94 -20.22
N GLY A 18 4.23 1.98 -18.95
CA GLY A 18 3.27 1.91 -17.84
C GLY A 18 2.70 3.30 -17.57
N GLN A 19 1.38 3.42 -17.41
CA GLN A 19 0.76 4.63 -16.86
C GLN A 19 0.47 4.41 -15.38
N MET A 20 0.99 5.30 -14.53
CA MET A 20 0.54 5.47 -13.15
C MET A 20 -0.16 6.82 -13.03
N ASP A 21 -1.17 6.92 -12.18
CA ASP A 21 -1.79 8.20 -11.86
C ASP A 21 -0.76 9.10 -11.17
N MET A 22 -0.45 10.23 -11.80
CA MET A 22 0.48 11.23 -11.27
C MET A 22 -0.34 12.33 -10.60
N PHE A 23 0.01 12.66 -9.36
CA PHE A 23 -0.46 13.86 -8.69
C PHE A 23 0.06 15.10 -9.44
N GLU A 24 -0.68 16.21 -9.42
CA GLU A 24 -0.29 17.49 -10.06
C GLU A 24 0.87 18.20 -9.33
N CYS A 25 1.90 17.47 -8.92
CA CYS A 25 3.07 17.99 -8.21
C CYS A 25 4.18 18.51 -9.12
N GLY A 26 3.94 18.54 -10.43
CA GLY A 26 4.95 18.89 -11.45
C GLY A 26 6.20 18.00 -11.44
N GLY A 27 6.19 16.89 -10.69
CA GLY A 27 7.34 16.03 -10.51
C GLY A 27 7.67 15.25 -11.78
N TRP A 28 8.97 15.07 -12.04
CA TRP A 28 9.44 14.26 -13.15
C TRP A 28 10.68 13.46 -12.75
N VAL A 29 10.82 12.31 -13.41
CA VAL A 29 11.99 11.44 -13.33
C VAL A 29 12.52 11.27 -14.75
N ASP A 30 13.81 11.53 -14.91
CA ASP A 30 14.54 11.32 -16.16
C ASP A 30 15.60 10.26 -15.90
N ILE A 31 15.57 9.20 -16.71
CA ILE A 31 16.49 8.07 -16.62
C ILE A 31 17.22 7.99 -17.94
N TRP A 32 18.53 8.11 -17.90
CA TRP A 32 19.40 7.95 -19.05
C TRP A 32 20.32 6.76 -18.81
N ALA A 33 20.34 5.86 -19.79
CA ALA A 33 21.20 4.68 -19.81
C ALA A 33 21.72 4.48 -21.23
N SER A 34 23.01 4.19 -21.34
CA SER A 34 23.68 3.84 -22.59
C SER A 34 24.13 2.39 -22.54
N PRO A 35 24.09 1.63 -23.64
CA PRO A 35 24.70 0.30 -23.70
C PRO A 35 26.22 0.30 -23.47
N GLU A 36 26.85 1.47 -23.66
CA GLU A 36 28.30 1.66 -23.58
C GLU A 36 28.76 2.03 -22.17
N ASP A 37 27.83 2.45 -21.31
CA ASP A 37 28.10 2.86 -19.94
C ASP A 37 27.63 1.78 -18.96
N SER A 38 28.43 1.48 -17.94
CA SER A 38 28.02 0.60 -16.84
C SER A 38 26.99 1.25 -15.91
N ASP A 39 26.86 2.57 -15.99
CA ASP A 39 26.15 3.39 -15.02
C ASP A 39 24.89 3.99 -15.64
N CYS A 40 23.83 4.07 -14.83
CA CYS A 40 22.59 4.71 -15.21
C CYS A 40 22.43 6.03 -14.45
N PHE A 41 22.07 7.09 -15.17
CA PHE A 41 21.87 8.41 -14.62
C PHE A 41 20.39 8.64 -14.34
N VAL A 42 20.07 8.93 -13.08
CA VAL A 42 18.70 9.19 -12.63
C VAL A 42 18.61 10.62 -12.12
N ARG A 43 17.76 11.44 -12.75
CA ARG A 43 17.42 12.79 -12.28
C ARG A 43 15.98 12.82 -11.81
N ILE A 44 15.76 13.30 -10.60
CA ILE A 44 14.43 13.43 -10.01
C ILE A 44 14.20 14.89 -9.65
N ARG A 45 13.09 15.46 -10.11
CA ARG A 45 12.61 16.77 -9.65
C ARG A 45 11.23 16.60 -9.05
N HIS A 46 11.03 17.23 -7.91
CA HIS A 46 9.74 17.32 -7.25
C HIS A 46 9.51 18.79 -6.90
N LEU A 47 8.45 19.41 -7.44
CA LEU A 47 8.22 20.85 -7.28
C LEU A 47 7.51 21.18 -5.96
N ASP A 48 6.54 20.36 -5.57
CA ASP A 48 5.81 20.55 -4.32
C ASP A 48 6.23 19.48 -3.33
N CYS A 49 6.81 19.85 -2.18
CA CYS A 49 6.94 18.90 -1.08
C CYS A 49 5.53 18.36 -0.76
N HIS A 50 5.25 17.12 -1.15
CA HIS A 50 4.00 16.48 -0.79
C HIS A 50 3.88 16.57 0.72
N GLN A 51 2.71 16.98 1.20
CA GLN A 51 2.39 16.92 2.61
C GLN A 51 2.80 15.53 3.09
N LYS A 52 3.70 15.46 4.10
CA LYS A 52 4.19 14.19 4.66
C LYS A 52 2.99 13.26 4.76
N TYR A 53 3.13 12.03 4.29
CA TYR A 53 2.13 10.98 4.52
C TYR A 53 1.74 11.07 5.99
N VAL A 54 0.57 11.64 6.27
CA VAL A 54 0.10 11.73 7.64
C VAL A 54 -0.13 10.28 7.99
N CYS A 55 0.64 9.77 8.95
CA CYS A 55 0.41 8.44 9.44
C CYS A 55 -0.97 8.49 10.09
N ILE A 56 -2.01 8.14 9.34
CA ILE A 56 -3.37 7.95 9.85
C ILE A 56 -3.39 6.61 10.60
N SER A 57 -2.42 6.45 11.50
CA SER A 57 -2.26 5.24 12.29
C SER A 57 -3.44 5.15 13.22
N VAL A 58 -4.04 3.96 13.26
CA VAL A 58 -5.01 3.61 14.29
C VAL A 58 -4.42 3.93 15.68
N PRO A 59 -5.12 4.67 16.55
CA PRO A 59 -4.68 4.94 17.92
C PRO A 59 -4.38 3.65 18.70
N ASP A 60 -3.49 3.72 19.70
CA ASP A 60 -3.02 2.52 20.40
C ASP A 60 -4.09 1.83 21.25
N ASP A 61 -5.03 2.59 21.79
CA ASP A 61 -6.21 2.05 22.48
C ASP A 61 -7.10 1.26 21.50
N VAL A 62 -7.28 1.75 20.28
CA VAL A 62 -8.03 1.05 19.22
C VAL A 62 -7.27 -0.17 18.73
N LYS A 63 -5.93 -0.10 18.59
CA LYS A 63 -5.10 -1.27 18.26
C LYS A 63 -5.22 -2.36 19.31
N LYS A 64 -5.19 -1.97 20.60
CA LYS A 64 -5.39 -2.89 21.72
C LYS A 64 -6.77 -3.51 21.69
N PHE A 65 -7.81 -2.71 21.49
CA PHE A 65 -9.18 -3.20 21.34
C PHE A 65 -9.31 -4.24 20.21
N ILE A 66 -8.69 -4.00 19.05
CA ILE A 66 -8.71 -4.97 17.94
C ILE A 66 -7.97 -6.26 18.32
N ALA A 67 -6.82 -6.16 18.97
CA ALA A 67 -6.03 -7.32 19.40
C ALA A 67 -6.78 -8.17 20.44
N ASP A 68 -7.48 -7.54 21.38
CA ASP A 68 -8.26 -8.22 22.41
C ASP A 68 -9.55 -8.86 21.84
N ASN A 69 -10.00 -8.45 20.64
CA ASN A 69 -11.28 -8.84 20.05
C ASN A 69 -11.15 -9.41 18.61
N LEU A 70 -10.09 -10.16 18.32
CA LEU A 70 -9.84 -10.71 16.97
C LEU A 70 -10.96 -11.60 16.41
N LYS A 71 -11.77 -12.21 17.29
CA LYS A 71 -12.93 -13.04 16.92
C LYS A 71 -14.05 -12.23 16.23
N LEU A 72 -14.09 -10.91 16.43
CA LEU A 72 -15.05 -10.03 15.78
C LEU A 72 -14.65 -9.75 14.34
N ARG A 73 -15.64 -9.62 13.46
CA ARG A 73 -15.40 -9.19 12.07
C ARG A 73 -15.06 -7.71 12.03
N ALA A 74 -14.24 -7.28 11.08
CA ALA A 74 -13.87 -5.88 10.90
C ALA A 74 -15.05 -4.87 10.91
N PRO A 75 -16.23 -5.14 10.32
CA PRO A 75 -17.38 -4.24 10.42
C PRO A 75 -17.97 -4.14 11.83
N GLN A 76 -17.90 -5.21 12.63
CA GLN A 76 -18.35 -5.21 14.03
C GLN A 76 -17.37 -4.40 14.89
N LEU A 77 -16.06 -4.64 14.70
CA LEU A 77 -15.01 -3.85 15.35
C LEU A 77 -15.20 -2.34 15.07
N TRP A 78 -15.44 -1.98 13.81
CA TRP A 78 -15.68 -0.58 13.44
C TRP A 78 -16.89 0.02 14.16
N LYS A 79 -18.02 -0.70 14.25
CA LYS A 79 -19.21 -0.24 14.98
C LYS A 79 -18.93 -0.02 16.46
N GLU A 80 -18.18 -0.90 17.11
CA GLU A 80 -17.82 -0.75 18.52
C GLU A 80 -16.82 0.40 18.75
N ILE A 81 -15.86 0.57 17.85
CA ILE A 81 -14.90 1.69 17.88
C ILE A 81 -15.65 3.02 17.75
N LEU A 82 -16.67 3.12 16.90
CA LEU A 82 -17.46 4.35 16.77
C LEU A 82 -18.22 4.75 18.06
N LYS A 83 -18.46 3.81 18.99
CA LYS A 83 -19.08 4.14 20.28
C LYS A 83 -18.12 4.89 21.21
N THR A 84 -16.83 4.60 21.12
CA THR A 84 -15.77 5.22 21.93
C THR A 84 -15.11 6.40 21.20
N HIS A 85 -15.03 6.32 19.88
CA HIS A 85 -14.48 7.33 18.97
C HIS A 85 -15.55 7.74 17.93
N PRO A 86 -16.50 8.62 18.28
CA PRO A 86 -17.59 8.99 17.38
C PRO A 86 -17.15 9.77 16.13
N CYS A 87 -16.05 10.53 16.25
CA CYS A 87 -15.43 11.27 15.14
C CYS A 87 -13.95 10.87 15.01
N PRO A 88 -13.64 9.66 14.54
CA PRO A 88 -12.27 9.17 14.47
C PRO A 88 -11.49 9.94 13.40
N ASN A 89 -10.24 10.28 13.70
CA ASN A 89 -9.31 10.84 12.72
C ASN A 89 -8.67 9.77 11.81
N PHE A 90 -9.13 8.52 11.91
CA PHE A 90 -8.67 7.37 11.14
C PHE A 90 -9.82 6.68 10.41
N MET A 91 -9.48 6.01 9.31
CA MET A 91 -10.47 5.40 8.41
C MET A 91 -10.84 3.97 8.82
N PRO A 92 -12.06 3.49 8.46
CA PRO A 92 -12.44 2.09 8.61
C PRO A 92 -11.45 1.12 7.93
N LYS A 93 -10.85 1.55 6.81
CA LYS A 93 -9.83 0.78 6.09
C LYS A 93 -8.56 0.56 6.92
N ALA A 94 -8.18 1.52 7.77
CA ALA A 94 -7.02 1.38 8.64
C ALA A 94 -7.28 0.31 9.73
N VAL A 95 -8.50 0.29 10.29
CA VAL A 95 -8.95 -0.75 11.22
C VAL A 95 -8.98 -2.13 10.55
N TYR A 96 -9.54 -2.23 9.34
CA TYR A 96 -9.55 -3.48 8.57
C TYR A 96 -8.13 -4.01 8.31
N ASN A 97 -7.23 -3.15 7.84
CA ASN A 97 -5.85 -3.54 7.54
C ASN A 97 -5.11 -4.02 8.81
N TYR A 98 -5.31 -3.34 9.94
CA TYR A 98 -4.69 -3.74 11.20
C TYR A 98 -5.26 -5.07 11.71
N TRP A 99 -6.59 -5.23 11.68
CA TRP A 99 -7.24 -6.49 12.03
C TRP A 99 -6.77 -7.65 11.14
N LEU A 100 -6.71 -7.44 9.82
CA LEU A 100 -6.26 -8.46 8.87
C LEU A 100 -4.83 -8.92 9.17
N LYS A 101 -3.92 -7.97 9.43
CA LYS A 101 -2.53 -8.28 9.77
C LYS A 101 -2.44 -9.08 11.07
N ARG A 102 -3.22 -8.74 12.09
CA ARG A 102 -3.25 -9.48 13.36
C ARG A 102 -3.92 -10.83 13.25
N ASN A 103 -4.97 -10.94 12.44
CA ASN A 103 -5.61 -12.21 12.18
C ASN A 103 -4.70 -13.14 11.36
N GLN A 104 -3.87 -12.59 10.46
CA GLN A 104 -2.84 -13.37 9.76
C GLN A 104 -1.81 -13.99 10.70
N GLU A 105 -1.42 -13.30 11.77
CA GLU A 105 -0.51 -13.84 12.79
C GLU A 105 -1.06 -15.10 13.47
N SER A 106 -2.40 -15.32 13.46
CA SER A 106 -3.00 -16.50 14.08
C SER A 106 -3.03 -17.75 13.20
N TYR A 107 -2.80 -17.63 11.89
CA TYR A 107 -2.87 -18.77 10.97
C TYR A 107 -1.66 -18.91 10.05
N LYS A 108 -0.85 -17.86 9.89
CA LYS A 108 0.33 -17.86 9.02
C LYS A 108 1.58 -18.14 9.85
N HIS A 109 1.76 -19.41 10.21
CA HIS A 109 2.88 -19.88 11.02
C HIS A 109 4.19 -20.04 10.22
N CYS A 110 4.07 -20.36 8.93
CA CYS A 110 5.19 -20.61 8.03
C CYS A 110 5.02 -19.85 6.70
N ASP A 111 6.14 -19.59 6.01
CA ASP A 111 6.14 -19.02 4.66
C ASP A 111 5.41 -19.93 3.65
N ASN A 112 5.46 -21.25 3.89
CA ASN A 112 4.66 -22.21 3.15
C ASN A 112 3.21 -22.23 3.69
N GLU A 113 2.27 -21.82 2.84
CA GLU A 113 0.84 -21.78 3.15
C GLU A 113 0.25 -23.17 3.44
N PHE A 114 0.76 -24.22 2.80
CA PHE A 114 0.30 -25.59 3.01
C PHE A 114 0.67 -26.10 4.41
N GLU A 115 1.90 -25.85 4.85
CA GLU A 115 2.34 -26.24 6.19
C GLU A 115 1.61 -25.45 7.28
N SER A 116 1.33 -24.16 7.04
CA SER A 116 0.52 -23.35 7.94
C SER A 116 -0.91 -23.90 8.09
N ALA A 117 -1.54 -24.30 6.98
CA ALA A 117 -2.88 -24.88 7.01
C ALA A 117 -2.90 -26.25 7.73
N LYS A 118 -1.86 -27.06 7.55
CA LYS A 118 -1.73 -28.35 8.25
C LYS A 118 -1.58 -28.17 9.76
N ALA A 119 -0.76 -27.20 10.19
CA ALA A 119 -0.59 -26.87 11.60
C ALA A 119 -1.91 -26.40 12.23
N LEU A 120 -2.66 -25.54 11.54
CA LEU A 120 -3.95 -25.02 12.01
C LEU A 120 -5.03 -26.10 12.15
N LEU A 121 -4.97 -27.16 11.35
CA LEU A 121 -5.90 -28.31 11.46
C LEU A 121 -5.50 -29.30 12.57
N GLN A 122 -4.29 -29.19 13.11
CA GLN A 122 -3.76 -30.03 14.18
C GLN A 122 -3.85 -29.39 15.57
N GLU A 123 -4.20 -28.11 15.66
CA GLU A 123 -4.60 -27.39 16.89
C GLU A 123 -6.06 -27.72 17.31
#